data_AF-A0A1J5PWJ7-F1
#
_entry.id   AF-A0A1J5PWJ7-F1
#
_cell.length_a   1.000
_cell.length_b   1.000
_cell.length_c   1.000
_cell.angle_alpha   90.00
_cell.angle_beta   90.00
_cell.angle_gamma   90.00
#
_symmetry.space_group_name_H-M   'P 1'
#
loop_
_entity.id
_entity.type
_entity.pdbx_description
1 polymer ?
#
loop_
_entity_poly.entity_id
_entity_poly.type
_entity_poly.pdbx_seq_one_letter_code
_entity_poly.pdbx_strand_id
1 'polypeptide(L)'
;MAPARDDSYTTHELSPGAVLQVFQQVEGAAPPPSSYILSVRGERFDLGEPLSPGAEAHLEAAWAFLQGLLEDPRPAAWADRLR
;
A
#
# COMPACT_ATOMS: atom_id res chain seq x y z
N MET A 1 -8.34 -2.44 -6.16
CA MET A 1 -7.61 -1.77 -7.27
C MET A 1 -7.52 -2.74 -8.46
N ALA A 2 -7.18 -2.29 -9.65
CA ALA A 2 -7.07 -3.15 -10.85
C ALA A 2 -5.65 -3.13 -11.44
N PRO A 3 -5.24 -4.18 -12.17
CA PRO A 3 -3.99 -4.18 -12.94
C PRO A 3 -4.00 -3.10 -14.02
N ALA A 4 -2.88 -2.40 -14.19
CA ALA A 4 -2.69 -1.40 -15.23
C ALA A 4 -1.25 -1.40 -15.71
N ARG A 5 -1.04 -1.18 -17.01
CA ARG A 5 0.28 -0.84 -17.56
C ARG A 5 0.39 0.67 -17.60
N ASP A 6 1.47 1.22 -17.05
CA ASP A 6 1.82 2.63 -17.19
C ASP A 6 3.33 2.81 -17.38
N ASP A 7 3.70 4.06 -17.66
CA ASP A 7 5.07 4.46 -17.95
C ASP A 7 5.91 4.71 -16.69
N SER A 8 5.43 4.27 -15.51
CA SER A 8 6.16 4.32 -14.24
C SER A 8 7.38 3.37 -14.22
N TYR A 9 7.66 2.71 -15.34
CA TYR A 9 8.78 1.81 -15.59
C TYR A 9 10.18 2.47 -15.59
N THR A 10 10.36 3.59 -14.88
CA THR A 10 11.65 4.26 -14.66
C THR A 10 12.21 3.93 -13.27
N THR A 11 12.45 2.64 -13.01
CA THR A 11 13.28 2.05 -11.92
C THR A 11 12.99 2.43 -10.45
N HIS A 12 12.27 3.50 -10.10
CA HIS A 12 12.13 3.96 -8.69
C HIS A 12 10.70 4.10 -8.20
N GLU A 13 9.70 4.09 -9.08
CA GLU A 13 8.31 4.13 -8.66
C GLU A 13 7.49 3.26 -9.59
N LEU A 14 7.14 2.06 -9.17
CA LEU A 14 6.11 1.27 -9.86
C LEU A 14 4.76 1.67 -9.30
N SER A 15 3.83 2.04 -10.17
CA SER A 15 2.48 2.28 -9.71
C SER A 15 1.88 1.00 -9.11
N PRO A 16 0.95 1.13 -8.15
CA PRO A 16 0.31 -0.04 -7.56
C PRO A 16 -0.44 -0.91 -8.60
N GLY A 17 -0.95 -0.31 -9.68
CA GLY A 17 -1.53 -1.05 -10.80
C GLY A 17 -0.50 -1.82 -11.63
N ALA A 18 0.69 -1.23 -11.82
CA ALA A 18 1.83 -1.87 -12.49
C ALA A 18 2.35 -3.08 -11.71
N VAL A 19 2.34 -3.03 -10.37
CA VAL A 19 2.68 -4.18 -9.51
C VAL A 19 1.74 -5.36 -9.77
N LEU A 20 0.42 -5.12 -9.83
CA LEU A 20 -0.56 -6.18 -10.12
C LEU A 20 -0.41 -6.72 -11.55
N GLN A 21 -0.01 -5.88 -12.49
CA GLN A 21 0.30 -6.29 -13.87
C GLN A 21 1.54 -7.18 -13.94
N VAL A 22 2.59 -6.88 -13.15
CA VAL A 22 3.79 -7.72 -13.06
C VAL A 22 3.45 -9.06 -12.40
N PHE A 23 2.64 -9.07 -11.33
CA PHE A 23 2.14 -10.30 -10.72
C PHE A 23 1.50 -11.23 -11.74
N GLN A 24 0.61 -10.71 -12.60
CA GLN A 24 -0.02 -11.50 -13.67
C GLN A 24 0.98 -12.12 -14.63
N GLN A 25 2.06 -11.41 -14.96
CA GLN A 25 3.08 -11.87 -15.90
C GLN A 25 3.97 -12.97 -15.30
N VAL A 26 4.33 -12.83 -14.02
CA VAL A 26 5.24 -13.74 -13.33
C VAL A 26 4.52 -15.01 -12.88
N GLU A 27 3.35 -14.87 -12.26
CA GLU A 27 2.60 -15.99 -11.68
C GLU A 27 1.68 -16.69 -12.70
N GLY A 28 1.46 -16.07 -13.87
CA GLY A 28 0.57 -16.61 -14.90
C GLY A 28 -0.90 -16.70 -14.48
N ALA A 29 -1.28 -16.03 -13.38
CA ALA A 29 -2.60 -16.08 -12.79
C ALA A 29 -3.18 -14.66 -12.61
N ALA A 30 -4.51 -14.55 -12.59
CA ALA A 30 -5.17 -13.30 -12.25
C ALA A 30 -4.85 -12.90 -10.80
N PRO A 31 -4.65 -11.60 -10.51
CA PRO A 31 -4.42 -11.15 -9.15
C PRO A 31 -5.71 -11.25 -8.35
N PRO A 32 -5.64 -11.23 -7.01
CA PRO A 32 -6.82 -11.27 -6.16
C PRO A 32 -7.82 -10.17 -6.54
N PRO A 33 -9.14 -10.44 -6.46
CA PRO A 33 -10.17 -9.50 -6.89
C PRO A 33 -10.18 -8.19 -6.08
N SER A 34 -9.63 -8.22 -4.87
CA SER A 34 -9.53 -7.07 -3.97
C SER A 34 -8.07 -6.77 -3.61
N SER A 35 -7.65 -5.55 -3.88
CA SER A 35 -6.32 -5.02 -3.58
C SER A 35 -6.46 -3.59 -3.04
N TYR A 36 -5.68 -3.27 -2.02
CA TYR A 36 -5.79 -2.06 -1.21
C TYR A 36 -4.43 -1.40 -1.05
N ILE A 37 -4.42 -0.08 -0.85
CA ILE A 37 -3.23 0.70 -0.53
C ILE A 37 -3.43 1.31 0.85
N LEU A 38 -2.42 1.17 1.71
CA LEU A 38 -2.30 1.94 2.95
C LEU A 38 -1.24 3.02 2.75
N SER A 39 -1.67 4.27 2.63
CA SER A 39 -0.77 5.41 2.48
C SER A 39 -0.49 6.05 3.84
N VAL A 40 0.79 6.26 4.14
CA VAL A 40 1.24 6.94 5.36
C VAL A 40 1.86 8.27 4.97
N ARG A 41 1.40 9.37 5.60
CA ARG A 41 1.89 10.71 5.27
C ARG A 41 3.27 10.94 5.86
N GLY A 42 4.27 11.09 5.00
CA GLY A 42 5.56 11.68 5.36
C GLY A 42 5.50 13.21 5.42
N GLU A 43 6.47 13.81 6.10
CA GLU A 43 6.55 15.28 6.27
C GLU A 43 7.83 15.86 5.65
N ARG A 44 9.00 15.22 5.87
CA ARG A 44 10.31 15.63 5.35
C ARG A 44 11.17 14.39 5.03
N PHE A 45 12.09 14.53 4.08
CA PHE A 45 12.85 13.41 3.50
C PHE A 45 14.33 13.73 3.25
N ASP A 46 14.89 14.67 4.01
CA ASP A 46 16.29 15.07 3.88
C ASP A 46 17.25 13.93 4.29
N LEU A 47 18.42 13.89 3.63
CA LEU A 47 19.38 12.80 3.80
C LEU A 47 19.95 12.77 5.22
N GLY A 48 19.78 11.63 5.90
CA GLY A 48 20.29 11.40 7.25
C GLY A 48 19.44 12.00 8.37
N GLU A 49 18.30 12.63 8.04
CA GLU A 49 17.37 13.09 9.06
C GLU A 49 16.53 11.94 9.64
N PRO A 50 16.23 11.97 10.96
CA PRO A 50 15.22 11.09 11.51
C PRO A 50 13.82 11.52 11.04
N LEU A 51 12.86 10.63 11.25
CA LEU A 51 11.44 10.94 11.06
C LEU A 51 11.05 12.17 11.89
N SER A 52 10.09 12.94 11.37
CA SER A 52 9.46 13.98 12.17
C SER A 52 8.57 13.34 13.24
N PRO A 53 8.33 14.04 14.36
CA PRO A 53 7.35 13.57 15.35
C PRO A 53 5.97 13.31 14.73
N GLY A 54 5.56 14.11 13.74
CA GLY A 54 4.32 13.89 12.99
C GLY A 54 4.36 12.62 12.13
N ALA A 55 5.45 12.38 11.42
CA ALA A 55 5.63 11.17 10.62
C ALA A 55 5.71 9.89 11.49
N GLU A 56 6.37 9.96 12.66
CA GLU A 56 6.37 8.88 13.65
C GLU A 56 4.95 8.58 14.14
N ALA A 57 4.18 9.61 14.49
CA ALA A 57 2.79 9.43 14.92
C ALA A 57 1.90 8.83 13.82
N HIS A 58 2.08 9.25 12.55
CA HIS A 58 1.36 8.66 11.42
C HIS A 58 1.75 7.20 11.21
N LEU A 59 3.03 6.86 11.35
CA LEU A 59 3.53 5.50 11.21
C LEU A 59 2.93 4.58 12.27
N GLU A 60 2.96 4.99 13.54
CA GLU A 60 2.37 4.22 14.64
C GLU A 60 0.86 4.02 14.45
N ALA A 61 0.14 5.06 14.05
CA ALA A 61 -1.29 4.97 13.78
C ALA A 61 -1.59 4.02 12.61
N ALA A 62 -0.82 4.10 11.52
CA ALA A 62 -0.96 3.22 10.37
C ALA A 62 -0.63 1.76 10.72
N TRP A 63 0.37 1.52 11.57
CA TRP A 63 0.73 0.20 12.03
C TRP A 63 -0.38 -0.43 12.88
N ALA A 64 -0.90 0.30 13.88
CA ALA A 64 -2.02 -0.16 14.69
C ALA A 64 -3.29 -0.43 13.85
N PHE A 65 -3.55 0.43 12.86
CA PHE A 65 -4.65 0.23 11.91
C PHE A 65 -4.46 -1.04 11.09
N LEU A 66 -3.27 -1.28 10.53
CA LEU A 66 -2.95 -2.48 9.76
C LEU A 66 -3.12 -3.74 10.61
N GLN A 67 -2.59 -3.74 11.84
CA GLN A 67 -2.74 -4.88 12.75
C GLN A 67 -4.21 -5.23 12.97
N GLY A 68 -5.05 -4.23 13.21
CA GLY A 68 -6.49 -4.44 13.33
C GLY A 68 -7.13 -5.04 12.08
N LEU A 69 -6.73 -4.61 10.88
CA LEU A 69 -7.24 -5.22 9.64
C LEU A 69 -6.83 -6.69 9.51
N LEU A 70 -5.63 -7.06 9.97
CA LEU A 70 -5.12 -8.43 9.87
C LEU A 70 -5.76 -9.40 10.88
N GLU A 71 -6.46 -8.92 11.92
CA GLU A 71 -7.25 -9.76 12.83
C GLU A 71 -8.40 -10.47 12.11
N ASP A 72 -9.00 -9.82 11.12
CA ASP A 72 -10.00 -10.41 10.22
C ASP A 72 -9.68 -10.01 8.78
N PRO A 73 -8.83 -10.78 8.06
CA PRO A 73 -8.29 -10.39 6.76
C PRO A 73 -9.29 -10.57 5.60
N ARG A 74 -10.59 -10.49 5.88
CA ARG A 74 -11.64 -10.58 4.87
C ARG A 74 -11.95 -9.19 4.32
N PRO A 75 -11.95 -8.99 2.99
CA PRO A 75 -12.33 -7.72 2.36
C PRO A 75 -13.67 -7.15 2.85
N ALA A 76 -14.65 -8.02 3.14
CA ALA A 76 -15.94 -7.64 3.70
C ALA A 76 -15.83 -7.05 5.12
N ALA A 77 -14.96 -7.60 5.98
CA ALA A 77 -14.74 -7.09 7.33
C ALA A 77 -14.00 -5.74 7.33
N TRP A 78 -13.16 -5.51 6.33
CA TRP A 78 -12.45 -4.23 6.17
C TRP A 78 -13.37 -3.09 5.73
N ALA A 79 -14.42 -3.38 4.96
CA ALA A 79 -15.35 -2.36 4.44
C ALA A 79 -16.04 -1.56 5.55
N ASP A 80 -16.28 -2.17 6.72
CA ASP A 80 -16.89 -1.51 7.87
C ASP A 80 -15.89 -0.63 8.65
N ARG A 81 -14.58 -0.88 8.49
CA ARG A 81 -13.49 -0.14 9.15
C ARG A 81 -12.90 0.99 8.30
N LEU A 82 -13.23 1.04 7.01
CA LEU A 82 -12.74 2.01 6.03
C LEU A 82 -13.73 3.17 5.77
N ARG A 83 -14.81 3.26 6.55
CA ARG A 83 -15.78 4.38 6.51
C ARG A 83 -15.39 5.47 7.49
#